data_AF-A0A2H3BZW5-F1
#
_entry.id   AF-A0A2H3BZW5-F1
#
_cell.length_a   1.000
_cell.length_b   1.000
_cell.length_c   1.000
_cell.angle_alpha   90.00
_cell.angle_beta   90.00
_cell.angle_gamma   90.00
#
_symmetry.space_group_name_H-M   'P 1'
#
loop_
_entity.id
_entity.type
_entity.pdbx_description
1 polymer ?
#
loop_
_entity_poly.entity_id
_entity_poly.type
_entity_poly.pdbx_seq_one_letter_code
_entity_poly.pdbx_strand_id
1 'polypeptide(L)'
;MKRGFLTNEKAKRFLSAPTSLPVKTLDDAEKARVTLSKANDTTKVLQSSSKAVPDKKKSSPLESDDPWRDIEIRFPGGGTQCLVTDDLLQRLVRTPGGCPQPIKDSDLGGNYRISPTPGKGLGMFATRDFNTGDLIVNERPLMVVPRIPVGVLTDEGVLDEKATKTILHQAEKVMCPIFKRMREEDKKAFMELHNSHLQDGSGPILGVIRTNGYVFGDEAETNSNASTKENHTSIFKDLSRVNHSCSPNTSHKFHVSTFSMQLRAARDIKVGEEIFTTYTDILEPAAVRAKDLTSYQITCACRACLDPDRSDPIRAAVLKRPAIFVPMQKDFGEDWIDPALETLSRIEQEEL
;
A
#
# COMPACT_ATOMS: atom_id res chain seq x y z
N MET A 1 -17.89 31.61 48.09
CA MET A 1 -17.04 31.63 46.89
C MET A 1 -17.91 31.43 45.66
N LYS A 2 -17.96 32.43 44.77
CA LYS A 2 -18.89 32.52 43.65
C LYS A 2 -18.37 31.76 42.42
N ARG A 3 -19.29 31.06 41.76
CA ARG A 3 -19.17 30.47 40.42
C ARG A 3 -18.85 31.55 39.37
N GLY A 4 -17.97 31.24 38.43
CA GLY A 4 -17.75 32.03 37.22
C GLY A 4 -17.68 31.11 36.00
N PHE A 5 -18.77 31.04 35.25
CA PHE A 5 -18.84 30.47 33.91
C PHE A 5 -18.09 31.40 32.95
N LEU A 6 -17.21 30.86 32.10
CA LEU A 6 -16.76 31.55 30.89
C LEU A 6 -17.51 30.98 29.69
N THR A 7 -18.18 31.89 28.99
CA THR A 7 -19.16 31.68 27.95
C THR A 7 -18.53 31.35 26.58
N ASN A 8 -19.27 30.51 25.85
CA ASN A 8 -19.22 30.25 24.41
C ASN A 8 -19.03 31.54 23.59
N GLU A 9 -17.95 31.60 22.79
CA GLU A 9 -18.00 32.18 21.42
C GLU A 9 -16.72 31.98 20.58
N LYS A 10 -15.58 31.57 21.16
CA LYS A 10 -14.38 31.20 20.36
C LYS A 10 -14.33 29.73 19.91
N ALA A 11 -15.20 28.86 20.45
CA ALA A 11 -15.30 27.45 20.06
C ALA A 11 -16.16 27.19 18.80
N LYS A 12 -16.86 28.20 18.27
CA LYS A 12 -17.75 28.06 17.11
C LYS A 12 -17.15 28.48 15.76
N ARG A 13 -15.89 28.94 15.71
CA ARG A 13 -15.22 29.30 14.44
C ARG A 13 -14.33 28.20 13.84
N PHE A 14 -14.13 27.08 14.53
CA PHE A 14 -13.38 25.92 14.01
C PHE A 14 -14.29 24.82 13.42
N LEU A 15 -15.60 25.07 13.32
CA LEU A 15 -16.60 24.09 12.84
C LEU A 15 -17.28 24.48 11.52
N SER A 16 -16.68 25.37 10.73
CA SER A 16 -17.27 25.78 9.44
C SER A 16 -16.23 26.12 8.37
N ALA A 17 -15.17 25.32 8.23
CA ALA A 17 -14.35 25.31 7.03
C ALA A 17 -14.65 24.04 6.23
N PRO A 18 -14.86 24.12 4.91
CA PRO A 18 -15.15 22.95 4.09
C PRO A 18 -13.95 21.99 4.12
N THR A 19 -14.17 20.81 4.72
CA THR A 19 -13.22 19.70 4.84
C THR A 19 -13.17 18.86 3.57
N SER A 20 -12.82 19.49 2.46
CA SER A 20 -12.38 18.76 1.27
C SER A 20 -11.13 19.43 0.75
N LEU A 21 -9.99 18.76 0.89
CA LEU A 21 -8.83 19.07 0.07
C LEU A 21 -9.28 19.01 -1.40
N PRO A 22 -8.88 19.96 -2.25
CA PRO A 22 -9.23 19.91 -3.66
C PRO A 22 -8.60 18.67 -4.28
N VAL A 23 -9.43 17.74 -4.73
CA VAL A 23 -9.00 16.53 -5.44
C VAL A 23 -8.47 16.94 -6.81
N LYS A 24 -7.24 16.54 -7.12
CA LYS A 24 -6.63 16.75 -8.44
C LYS A 24 -6.62 15.43 -9.20
N THR A 25 -6.89 15.47 -10.49
CA THR A 25 -6.52 14.34 -11.35
C THR A 25 -5.00 14.31 -11.50
N LEU A 26 -4.43 13.16 -11.88
CA LEU A 26 -3.01 13.07 -12.19
C LEU A 26 -2.61 14.09 -13.29
N ASP A 27 -3.47 14.26 -14.30
CA ASP A 27 -3.29 15.23 -15.39
C ASP A 27 -3.32 16.69 -14.90
N ASP A 28 -4.17 17.00 -13.91
CA ASP A 28 -4.24 18.35 -13.32
C ASP A 28 -3.01 18.63 -12.44
N ALA A 29 -2.49 17.61 -11.75
CA ALA A 29 -1.25 17.70 -10.99
C ALA A 29 -0.03 17.93 -11.90
N GLU A 30 -0.03 17.34 -13.09
CA GLU A 30 0.98 17.57 -14.13
C GLU A 30 0.94 19.03 -14.63
N LYS A 31 -0.24 19.55 -14.99
CA LYS A 31 -0.43 20.92 -15.51
C LYS A 31 -0.07 22.02 -14.50
N ALA A 32 -0.38 21.81 -13.22
CA ALA A 32 0.00 22.73 -12.14
C ALA A 32 1.54 22.90 -12.04
N ARG A 33 2.31 21.86 -12.37
CA ARG A 33 3.78 21.87 -12.31
C ARG A 33 4.43 22.59 -13.50
N VAL A 34 3.90 22.40 -14.71
CA VAL A 34 4.37 23.09 -15.93
C VAL A 34 4.18 24.60 -15.82
N THR A 35 3.12 25.04 -15.14
CA THR A 35 2.81 26.48 -14.98
C THR A 35 3.78 27.17 -14.01
N LEU A 36 4.24 26.48 -12.96
CA LEU A 36 5.26 26.99 -12.04
C LEU A 36 6.66 27.01 -12.66
N SER A 37 7.00 26.04 -13.51
CA SER A 37 8.28 26.00 -14.25
C SER A 37 8.40 27.13 -15.27
N LYS A 38 7.30 27.52 -15.93
CA LYS A 38 7.30 28.62 -16.93
C LYS A 38 7.37 30.02 -16.32
N ALA A 39 7.12 30.17 -15.02
CA ALA A 39 7.19 31.46 -14.33
C ALA A 39 8.63 31.91 -14.00
N ASN A 40 9.61 31.01 -14.06
CA ASN A 40 11.01 31.31 -13.72
C ASN A 40 11.90 31.71 -14.91
N ASP A 41 11.38 31.75 -16.14
CA ASP A 41 12.15 31.97 -17.37
C ASP A 41 11.96 33.38 -17.97
N THR A 42 12.04 34.42 -17.14
CA THR A 42 12.19 35.81 -17.62
C THR A 42 13.32 36.54 -16.90
N THR A 43 14.55 36.20 -17.27
CA THR A 43 15.74 37.02 -16.96
C THR A 43 15.87 38.18 -17.94
N LYS A 44 15.80 39.43 -17.42
CA LYS A 44 16.39 40.61 -18.06
C LYS A 44 17.33 41.35 -17.09
N VAL A 45 18.58 41.39 -17.54
CA VAL A 45 19.78 42.16 -17.18
C VAL A 45 19.54 43.57 -16.60
N LEU A 46 20.24 43.92 -15.51
CA LEU A 46 21.08 45.15 -15.36
C LEU A 46 21.83 45.19 -14.01
N GLN A 47 23.00 45.84 -14.03
CA GLN A 47 24.11 45.77 -13.07
C GLN A 47 24.02 46.70 -11.84
N SER A 48 24.72 46.28 -10.78
CA SER A 48 25.57 47.06 -9.85
C SER A 48 25.00 47.75 -8.60
N SER A 49 25.80 47.57 -7.53
CA SER A 49 26.04 48.40 -6.34
C SER A 49 25.19 48.17 -5.08
N SER A 50 25.94 48.16 -3.98
CA SER A 50 25.64 47.87 -2.59
C SER A 50 24.67 48.84 -1.90
N LYS A 51 23.80 48.32 -1.02
CA LYS A 51 23.57 48.78 0.38
C LYS A 51 22.43 47.99 1.05
N ALA A 52 22.44 47.99 2.39
CA ALA A 52 21.78 47.06 3.28
C ALA A 52 20.33 47.45 3.73
N VAL A 53 19.49 46.41 4.00
CA VAL A 53 18.34 46.32 4.97
C VAL A 53 17.04 47.11 4.61
N PRO A 54 15.79 46.68 4.96
CA PRO A 54 15.32 45.52 5.75
C PRO A 54 14.28 44.58 5.08
N ASP A 55 14.25 43.39 5.65
CA ASP A 55 13.13 42.47 5.89
C ASP A 55 11.71 42.95 5.49
N LYS A 56 11.18 42.37 4.41
CA LYS A 56 9.74 42.25 4.16
C LYS A 56 9.47 40.82 3.70
N LYS A 57 9.17 39.93 4.65
CA LYS A 57 8.36 38.73 4.40
C LYS A 57 7.06 39.17 3.70
N LYS A 58 7.05 39.11 2.38
CA LYS A 58 5.80 38.96 1.62
C LYS A 58 5.35 37.54 1.90
N SER A 59 4.41 37.41 2.84
CA SER A 59 3.60 36.21 2.98
C SER A 59 2.84 36.01 1.68
N SER A 60 3.29 35.08 0.84
CA SER A 60 2.44 34.46 -0.17
C SER A 60 1.39 33.61 0.56
N PRO A 61 0.11 33.67 0.14
CA PRO A 61 -0.95 32.91 0.77
C PRO A 61 -1.07 31.51 0.14
N LEU A 62 -1.12 30.48 1.00
CA LEU A 62 -1.40 29.05 0.74
C LEU A 62 -0.29 28.20 0.10
N GLU A 63 0.65 27.72 0.92
CA GLU A 63 1.12 26.33 0.81
C GLU A 63 0.73 25.64 2.12
N SER A 64 -0.16 24.66 2.07
CA SER A 64 -0.40 23.81 3.24
C SER A 64 0.77 22.85 3.36
N ASP A 65 1.43 22.82 4.52
CA ASP A 65 2.49 21.87 4.91
C ASP A 65 2.02 20.40 4.99
N ASP A 66 0.99 20.01 4.24
CA ASP A 66 0.47 18.65 4.19
C ASP A 66 1.32 17.83 3.20
N PRO A 67 2.09 16.83 3.68
CA PRO A 67 2.94 16.00 2.81
C PRO A 67 2.12 15.05 1.93
N TRP A 68 0.80 15.01 2.11
CA TRP A 68 -0.09 14.11 1.39
C TRP A 68 -0.85 14.83 0.28
N ARG A 69 -0.99 14.12 -0.84
CA ARG A 69 -1.71 14.56 -2.03
C ARG A 69 -2.92 13.66 -2.23
N ASP A 70 -4.07 14.29 -2.15
CA ASP A 70 -5.36 13.68 -2.47
C ASP A 70 -5.56 13.72 -3.99
N ILE A 71 -5.49 12.55 -4.62
CA ILE A 71 -5.60 12.39 -6.07
C ILE A 71 -6.53 11.25 -6.46
N GLU A 72 -7.04 11.32 -7.69
CA GLU A 72 -7.72 10.20 -8.34
C GLU A 72 -6.91 9.74 -9.56
N ILE A 73 -6.59 8.45 -9.60
CA ILE A 73 -5.95 7.81 -10.75
C ILE A 73 -7.05 7.19 -11.60
N ARG A 74 -7.37 7.83 -12.72
CA ARG A 74 -8.48 7.45 -13.61
C ARG A 74 -8.05 6.44 -14.65
N PHE A 75 -8.96 5.55 -15.01
CA PHE A 75 -8.79 4.55 -16.05
C PHE A 75 -10.15 4.17 -16.67
N PRO A 76 -10.19 3.52 -17.85
CA PRO A 76 -11.44 3.03 -18.40
C PRO A 76 -12.20 2.16 -17.39
N GLY A 77 -13.46 2.49 -17.13
CA GLY A 77 -14.31 1.78 -16.18
C GLY A 77 -14.26 2.29 -14.73
N GLY A 78 -13.37 3.22 -14.35
CA GLY A 78 -13.36 3.77 -13.00
C GLY A 78 -12.15 4.61 -12.62
N GLY A 79 -11.81 4.61 -11.34
CA GLY A 79 -10.64 5.30 -10.82
C GLY A 79 -10.30 4.84 -9.41
N THR A 80 -9.01 4.87 -9.07
CA THR A 80 -8.55 4.61 -7.70
C THR A 80 -8.47 5.93 -6.94
N GLN A 81 -9.15 5.99 -5.79
CA GLN A 81 -9.01 7.11 -4.85
C GLN A 81 -7.73 6.93 -4.04
N CYS A 82 -6.86 7.94 -4.06
CA CYS A 82 -5.53 7.83 -3.47
C CYS A 82 -5.20 9.00 -2.53
N LEU A 83 -4.49 8.68 -1.45
CA LEU A 83 -3.75 9.64 -0.63
C LEU A 83 -2.28 9.25 -0.70
N VAL A 84 -1.48 10.02 -1.44
CA VAL A 84 -0.09 9.68 -1.78
C VAL A 84 0.91 10.73 -1.30
N THR A 85 2.19 10.37 -1.19
CA THR A 85 3.25 11.36 -0.95
C THR A 85 3.58 12.13 -2.23
N ASP A 86 4.29 13.24 -2.09
CA ASP A 86 4.89 13.93 -3.23
C ASP A 86 5.88 13.07 -4.04
N ASP A 87 6.56 12.12 -3.41
CA ASP A 87 7.51 11.21 -4.09
C ASP A 87 6.79 10.21 -5.00
N LEU A 88 5.83 9.46 -4.46
CA LEU A 88 4.96 8.61 -5.28
C LEU A 88 4.25 9.41 -6.39
N LEU A 89 3.73 10.61 -6.12
CA LEU A 89 3.15 11.46 -7.17
C LEU A 89 4.15 11.79 -8.28
N GLN A 90 5.40 12.13 -7.92
CA GLN A 90 6.47 12.37 -8.89
C GLN A 90 6.77 11.13 -9.74
N ARG A 91 6.80 9.95 -9.12
CA ARG A 91 7.06 8.70 -9.82
C ARG A 91 5.95 8.36 -10.82
N LEU A 92 4.69 8.55 -10.42
CA LEU A 92 3.53 8.37 -11.31
C LEU A 92 3.64 9.28 -12.54
N VAL A 93 3.94 10.58 -12.34
CA VAL A 93 4.09 11.56 -13.43
C VAL A 93 5.29 11.24 -14.33
N ARG A 94 6.40 10.76 -13.76
CA ARG A 94 7.63 10.43 -14.50
C ARG A 94 7.61 9.03 -15.13
N THR A 95 6.54 8.27 -14.95
CA THR A 95 6.44 6.91 -15.49
C THR A 95 6.53 6.97 -17.03
N PRO A 96 7.54 6.30 -17.65
CA PRO A 96 7.65 6.26 -19.10
C PRO A 96 6.38 5.70 -19.74
N GLY A 97 5.85 6.38 -20.76
CA GLY A 97 4.58 5.99 -21.40
C GLY A 97 3.33 6.41 -20.62
N GLY A 98 3.48 7.18 -19.53
CA GLY A 98 2.38 7.66 -18.70
C GLY A 98 1.87 6.62 -17.69
N CYS A 99 1.02 7.08 -16.78
CA CYS A 99 0.35 6.26 -15.79
C CYS A 99 -1.12 6.71 -15.66
N PRO A 100 -2.10 5.81 -15.56
CA PRO A 100 -1.92 4.38 -15.65
C PRO A 100 -2.00 3.87 -17.10
N GLN A 101 -1.09 2.97 -17.46
CA GLN A 101 -1.12 2.26 -18.74
C GLN A 101 -2.28 1.26 -18.80
N PRO A 102 -2.81 0.94 -20.00
CA PRO A 102 -3.85 -0.07 -20.17
C PRO A 102 -3.41 -1.45 -19.67
N ILE A 103 -4.37 -2.23 -19.16
CA ILE A 103 -4.19 -3.64 -18.80
C ILE A 103 -5.00 -4.46 -19.81
N LYS A 104 -4.49 -5.61 -20.26
CA LYS A 104 -5.23 -6.49 -21.17
C LYS A 104 -6.42 -7.10 -20.44
N ASP A 105 -7.57 -7.22 -21.11
CA ASP A 105 -8.77 -7.79 -20.49
C ASP A 105 -8.54 -9.22 -19.95
N SER A 106 -7.69 -10.01 -20.64
CA SER A 106 -7.26 -11.34 -20.20
C SER A 106 -6.54 -11.37 -18.86
N ASP A 107 -5.95 -10.25 -18.47
CA ASP A 107 -5.11 -10.13 -17.27
C ASP A 107 -5.96 -9.69 -16.06
N LEU A 108 -7.16 -9.15 -16.28
CA LEU A 108 -8.02 -8.60 -15.21
C LEU A 108 -8.69 -9.68 -14.33
N GLY A 109 -8.75 -10.94 -14.77
CA GLY A 109 -9.33 -12.02 -13.97
C GLY A 109 -9.84 -13.21 -14.79
N GLY A 110 -10.72 -14.01 -14.18
CA GLY A 110 -11.35 -15.19 -14.81
C GLY A 110 -10.59 -16.50 -14.65
N ASN A 111 -9.34 -16.45 -14.14
CA ASN A 111 -8.53 -17.64 -13.86
C ASN A 111 -8.67 -18.16 -12.40
N TYR A 112 -9.55 -17.53 -11.62
CA TYR A 112 -9.82 -17.92 -10.24
C TYR A 112 -11.30 -17.74 -9.89
N ARG A 113 -11.72 -18.32 -8.77
CA ARG A 113 -13.01 -18.07 -8.12
C ARG A 113 -12.80 -17.68 -6.66
N ILE A 114 -13.62 -16.79 -6.15
CA ILE A 114 -13.72 -16.50 -4.71
C ILE A 114 -14.78 -17.41 -4.11
N SER A 115 -14.49 -18.10 -3.00
CA SER A 115 -15.42 -19.04 -2.38
C SER A 115 -15.20 -19.17 -0.87
N PRO A 116 -16.20 -19.65 -0.11
CA PRO A 116 -16.04 -19.88 1.34
C PRO A 116 -14.92 -20.87 1.66
N THR A 117 -14.12 -20.52 2.65
CA THR A 117 -13.09 -21.39 3.23
C THR A 117 -13.42 -21.62 4.72
N PRO A 118 -13.57 -22.88 5.17
CA PRO A 118 -13.90 -23.18 6.56
C PRO A 118 -12.96 -22.49 7.56
N GLY A 119 -13.53 -21.72 8.48
CA GLY A 119 -12.77 -21.00 9.52
C GLY A 119 -11.95 -19.79 9.05
N LYS A 120 -11.94 -19.46 7.74
CA LYS A 120 -11.17 -18.33 7.17
C LYS A 120 -12.03 -17.32 6.41
N GLY A 121 -13.35 -17.50 6.39
CA GLY A 121 -14.25 -16.64 5.63
C GLY A 121 -14.24 -17.00 4.15
N LEU A 122 -13.63 -16.17 3.30
CA LEU A 122 -13.52 -16.40 1.86
C LEU A 122 -12.06 -16.66 1.48
N GLY A 123 -11.85 -17.38 0.39
CA GLY A 123 -10.54 -17.64 -0.20
C GLY A 123 -10.60 -17.59 -1.72
N MET A 124 -9.43 -17.49 -2.34
CA MET A 124 -9.25 -17.52 -3.79
C MET A 124 -8.83 -18.94 -4.22
N PHE A 125 -9.46 -19.49 -5.25
CA PHE A 125 -9.20 -20.84 -5.74
C PHE A 125 -8.96 -20.84 -7.24
N ALA A 126 -8.00 -21.65 -7.69
CA ALA A 126 -7.66 -21.80 -9.10
C ALA A 126 -8.81 -22.42 -9.90
N THR A 127 -9.14 -21.87 -11.08
CA THR A 127 -10.14 -22.45 -12.01
C THR A 127 -9.52 -23.25 -13.15
N ARG A 128 -8.19 -23.24 -13.25
CA ARG A 128 -7.37 -24.03 -14.17
C ARG A 128 -6.05 -24.41 -13.49
N ASP A 129 -5.26 -25.27 -14.13
CA ASP A 129 -3.87 -25.45 -13.77
C ASP A 129 -3.06 -24.20 -14.12
N PHE A 130 -2.13 -23.82 -13.25
CA PHE A 130 -1.13 -22.79 -13.47
C PHE A 130 0.26 -23.41 -13.41
N ASN A 131 1.13 -23.00 -14.33
CA ASN A 131 2.55 -23.27 -14.22
C ASN A 131 3.20 -22.16 -13.40
N THR A 132 4.36 -22.48 -12.81
CA THR A 132 5.24 -21.48 -12.20
C THR A 132 5.44 -20.25 -13.10
N GLY A 133 5.20 -19.05 -12.57
CA GLY A 133 5.33 -17.77 -13.27
C GLY A 133 4.06 -17.28 -13.97
N ASP A 134 3.05 -18.15 -14.16
CA ASP A 134 1.79 -17.76 -14.80
C ASP A 134 1.13 -16.58 -14.07
N LEU A 135 0.56 -15.65 -14.84
CA LEU A 135 -0.28 -14.59 -14.31
C LEU A 135 -1.64 -15.16 -13.88
N ILE A 136 -1.98 -14.96 -12.61
CA ILE A 136 -3.29 -15.33 -12.05
C ILE A 136 -4.26 -14.17 -12.23
N VAL A 137 -3.86 -12.98 -11.79
CA VAL A 137 -4.66 -11.75 -11.88
C VAL A 137 -3.77 -10.51 -11.85
N ASN A 138 -4.21 -9.47 -12.57
CA ASN A 138 -3.66 -8.11 -12.54
C ASN A 138 -4.78 -7.15 -12.15
N GLU A 139 -4.82 -6.74 -10.88
CA GLU A 139 -5.94 -5.98 -10.31
C GLU A 139 -5.52 -4.55 -9.97
N ARG A 140 -6.36 -3.56 -10.29
CA ARG A 140 -6.18 -2.18 -9.85
C ARG A 140 -6.76 -2.01 -8.43
N PRO A 141 -6.10 -1.25 -7.55
CA PRO A 141 -6.59 -1.05 -6.20
C PRO A 141 -7.90 -0.25 -6.17
N LEU A 142 -8.77 -0.56 -5.21
CA LEU A 142 -9.92 0.24 -4.83
C LEU A 142 -9.47 1.55 -4.17
N MET A 143 -8.43 1.47 -3.33
CA MET A 143 -7.89 2.59 -2.56
C MET A 143 -6.39 2.42 -2.35
N VAL A 144 -5.65 3.53 -2.41
CA VAL A 144 -4.23 3.61 -2.02
C VAL A 144 -4.05 4.71 -0.98
N VAL A 145 -3.49 4.38 0.17
CA VAL A 145 -3.30 5.31 1.29
C VAL A 145 -1.95 5.08 1.95
N PRO A 146 -1.46 5.99 2.80
CA PRO A 146 -0.20 5.78 3.51
C PRO A 146 -0.28 4.57 4.44
N ARG A 147 0.81 3.79 4.54
CA ARG A 147 0.91 2.62 5.44
C ARG A 147 0.80 3.02 6.91
N ILE A 148 1.41 4.15 7.27
CA ILE A 148 1.38 4.69 8.63
C ILE A 148 0.26 5.73 8.68
N PRO A 149 -0.68 5.65 9.64
CA PRO A 149 -1.66 6.71 9.80
C PRO A 149 -0.94 8.04 10.06
N VAL A 150 -1.35 9.06 9.31
CA VAL A 150 -0.85 10.44 9.41
C VAL A 150 -0.76 10.86 10.88
N GLY A 151 0.45 10.95 11.43
CA GLY A 151 0.72 11.34 12.82
C GLY A 151 1.39 10.30 13.73
N VAL A 152 1.74 9.09 13.26
CA VAL A 152 2.44 8.08 14.09
C VAL A 152 3.90 7.95 13.70
N LEU A 153 4.69 8.94 14.08
CA LEU A 153 6.12 8.75 14.28
C LEU A 153 6.35 8.71 15.79
N THR A 154 6.64 7.52 16.32
CA THR A 154 7.68 7.38 17.35
C THR A 154 8.28 5.99 17.24
N ASP A 155 9.55 5.94 16.80
CA ASP A 155 10.48 4.95 17.33
C ASP A 155 10.49 5.08 18.86
N GLU A 156 10.51 3.94 19.55
CA GLU A 156 10.67 3.80 21.00
C GLU A 156 9.58 4.39 21.91
N GLY A 157 8.52 3.61 22.16
CA GLY A 157 7.67 3.78 23.33
C GLY A 157 6.29 3.16 23.18
N VAL A 158 5.83 2.44 24.21
CA VAL A 158 4.42 2.04 24.33
C VAL A 158 3.60 3.32 24.43
N LEU A 159 2.95 3.73 23.35
CA LEU A 159 1.96 4.79 23.38
C LEU A 159 0.86 4.39 24.38
N ASP A 160 0.46 5.33 25.23
CA ASP A 160 -0.69 5.15 26.11
C ASP A 160 -1.92 4.68 25.27
N GLU A 161 -2.73 3.77 25.82
CA GLU A 161 -3.91 3.21 25.15
C GLU A 161 -4.84 4.31 24.62
N LYS A 162 -4.98 5.42 25.36
CA LYS A 162 -5.79 6.57 24.96
C LYS A 162 -5.15 7.35 23.81
N ALA A 163 -3.83 7.54 23.82
CA ALA A 163 -3.10 8.13 22.68
C ALA A 163 -3.30 7.28 21.42
N THR A 164 -3.16 5.95 21.54
CA THR A 164 -3.38 5.00 20.43
C THR A 164 -4.79 5.11 19.87
N LYS A 165 -5.84 5.10 20.71
CA LYS A 165 -7.22 5.28 20.25
C LYS A 165 -7.46 6.62 19.58
N THR A 166 -6.84 7.69 20.08
CA THR A 166 -6.96 9.04 19.50
C THR A 166 -6.37 9.08 18.10
N ILE A 167 -5.20 8.46 17.92
CA ILE A 167 -4.52 8.32 16.64
C ILE A 167 -5.38 7.54 15.64
N LEU A 168 -5.90 6.36 16.03
CA LEU A 168 -6.73 5.54 15.15
C LEU A 168 -8.01 6.29 14.73
N HIS A 169 -8.61 7.04 15.65
CA HIS A 169 -9.77 7.88 15.35
C HIS A 169 -9.44 9.04 14.39
N GLN A 170 -8.26 9.65 14.53
CA GLN A 170 -7.80 10.69 13.60
C GLN A 170 -7.53 10.11 12.21
N ALA A 171 -6.88 8.95 12.14
CA ALA A 171 -6.63 8.24 10.90
C ALA A 171 -7.93 7.91 10.15
N GLU A 172 -8.94 7.38 10.85
CA GLU A 172 -10.27 7.13 10.26
C GLU A 172 -10.86 8.39 9.61
N LYS A 173 -10.75 9.54 10.27
CA LYS A 173 -11.23 10.82 9.73
C LYS A 173 -10.50 11.25 8.47
N VAL A 174 -9.21 10.92 8.34
CA VAL A 174 -8.43 11.18 7.12
C VAL A 174 -8.87 10.25 5.99
N MET A 175 -9.19 8.98 6.29
CA MET A 175 -9.64 8.01 5.28
C MET A 175 -11.08 8.25 4.82
N CYS A 176 -11.93 8.83 5.67
CA CYS A 176 -13.35 9.05 5.40
C CYS A 176 -13.65 9.82 4.10
N PRO A 177 -13.01 10.97 3.80
CA PRO A 177 -13.20 11.65 2.52
C PRO A 177 -12.80 10.80 1.32
N ILE A 178 -11.69 10.05 1.40
CA ILE A 178 -11.19 9.17 0.33
C ILE A 178 -12.24 8.09 0.03
N PHE A 179 -12.71 7.41 1.08
CA PHE A 179 -13.76 6.40 0.97
C PHE A 179 -15.06 6.96 0.39
N LYS A 180 -15.49 8.15 0.84
CA LYS A 180 -16.76 8.77 0.38
C LYS A 180 -16.78 9.09 -1.11
N ARG A 181 -15.63 9.24 -1.76
CA ARG A 181 -15.52 9.55 -3.19
C ARG A 181 -15.40 8.33 -4.09
N MET A 182 -15.18 7.14 -3.52
CA MET A 182 -15.22 5.90 -4.27
C MET A 182 -16.60 5.71 -4.91
N ARG A 183 -16.67 4.96 -6.02
CA ARG A 183 -17.94 4.57 -6.63
C ARG A 183 -18.75 3.71 -5.65
N GLU A 184 -20.07 3.73 -5.74
CA GLU A 184 -20.91 2.98 -4.79
C GLU A 184 -20.63 1.47 -4.83
N GLU A 185 -20.33 0.92 -6.01
CA GLU A 185 -19.90 -0.48 -6.16
C GLU A 185 -18.57 -0.76 -5.45
N ASP A 186 -17.62 0.17 -5.52
CA ASP A 186 -16.30 0.04 -4.89
C ASP A 186 -16.41 0.18 -3.37
N LYS A 187 -17.26 1.10 -2.87
CA LYS A 187 -17.57 1.23 -1.44
C LYS A 187 -18.16 -0.05 -0.89
N LYS A 188 -19.11 -0.64 -1.62
CA LYS A 188 -19.73 -1.91 -1.24
C LYS A 188 -18.69 -3.02 -1.19
N ALA A 189 -17.91 -3.19 -2.27
CA ALA A 189 -16.86 -4.20 -2.33
C ALA A 189 -15.84 -4.05 -1.20
N PHE A 190 -15.40 -2.82 -0.92
CA PHE A 190 -14.47 -2.51 0.17
C PHE A 190 -15.04 -2.87 1.54
N MET A 191 -16.31 -2.51 1.82
CA MET A 191 -16.94 -2.79 3.11
C MET A 191 -17.34 -4.27 3.29
N GLU A 192 -17.36 -5.06 2.23
CA GLU A 192 -17.52 -6.53 2.27
C GLU A 192 -16.22 -7.29 2.56
N LEU A 193 -15.08 -6.59 2.64
CA LEU A 193 -13.81 -7.19 3.06
C LEU A 193 -13.80 -7.48 4.56
N HIS A 194 -12.96 -8.42 4.98
CA HIS A 194 -12.85 -8.79 6.39
C HIS A 194 -12.26 -7.64 7.21
N ASN A 195 -12.69 -7.50 8.47
CA ASN A 195 -12.14 -6.50 9.39
C ASN A 195 -11.85 -7.17 10.74
N SER A 196 -10.56 -7.36 11.05
CA SER A 196 -10.09 -7.94 12.32
C SER A 196 -9.92 -6.90 13.43
N HIS A 197 -10.18 -5.62 13.15
CA HIS A 197 -9.94 -4.48 14.05
C HIS A 197 -11.24 -3.86 14.58
N LEU A 198 -12.18 -4.71 15.02
CA LEU A 198 -13.51 -4.25 15.47
C LEU A 198 -13.54 -3.66 16.88
N GLN A 199 -12.52 -3.94 17.71
CA GLN A 199 -12.54 -3.64 19.15
C GLN A 199 -11.28 -2.90 19.65
N ASP A 200 -10.39 -2.48 18.75
CA ASP A 200 -9.12 -1.82 19.13
C ASP A 200 -9.14 -0.29 19.02
N GLY A 201 -10.30 0.29 18.70
CA GLY A 201 -10.50 1.72 18.50
C GLY A 201 -10.36 2.17 17.04
N SER A 202 -10.09 1.26 16.11
CA SER A 202 -10.19 1.55 14.67
C SER A 202 -11.64 1.85 14.28
N GLY A 203 -11.82 2.81 13.39
CA GLY A 203 -13.07 2.93 12.66
C GLY A 203 -13.21 1.83 11.59
N PRO A 204 -14.40 1.69 11.00
CA PRO A 204 -14.67 0.64 10.02
C PRO A 204 -13.76 0.71 8.79
N ILE A 205 -13.44 1.91 8.29
CA ILE A 205 -12.62 2.06 7.07
C ILE A 205 -11.17 1.69 7.38
N LEU A 206 -10.61 2.24 8.45
CA LEU A 206 -9.24 1.95 8.88
C LEU A 206 -9.06 0.49 9.26
N GLY A 207 -10.05 -0.13 9.90
CA GLY A 207 -9.99 -1.56 10.23
C GLY A 207 -9.90 -2.44 8.98
N VAL A 208 -10.68 -2.14 7.93
CA VAL A 208 -10.57 -2.82 6.63
C VAL A 208 -9.18 -2.59 6.01
N ILE A 209 -8.67 -1.35 6.00
CA ILE A 209 -7.33 -1.03 5.46
C ILE A 209 -6.24 -1.86 6.15
N ARG A 210 -6.28 -1.90 7.49
CA ARG A 210 -5.29 -2.62 8.30
C ARG A 210 -5.35 -4.14 8.13
N THR A 211 -6.53 -4.68 7.82
CA THR A 211 -6.72 -6.12 7.63
C THR A 211 -6.38 -6.59 6.22
N ASN A 212 -6.53 -5.74 5.19
CA ASN A 212 -6.57 -6.18 3.78
C ASN A 212 -5.49 -5.52 2.88
N GLY A 213 -4.66 -4.67 3.46
CA GLY A 213 -3.73 -3.83 2.72
C GLY A 213 -2.48 -4.57 2.27
N TYR A 214 -2.15 -4.46 0.98
CA TYR A 214 -0.85 -4.83 0.45
C TYR A 214 0.06 -3.62 0.44
N VAL A 215 1.20 -3.76 1.09
CA VAL A 215 2.20 -2.71 1.17
C VAL A 215 3.00 -2.66 -0.13
N PHE A 216 3.32 -1.46 -0.58
CA PHE A 216 4.28 -1.24 -1.66
C PHE A 216 5.04 0.07 -1.44
N GLY A 217 6.15 0.24 -2.14
CA GLY A 217 6.87 1.51 -2.12
C GLY A 217 7.96 1.65 -3.17
N ASP A 218 8.99 2.42 -2.85
CA ASP A 218 9.99 2.87 -3.80
C ASP A 218 11.11 1.83 -3.99
N GLU A 219 11.03 1.10 -5.12
CA GLU A 219 12.05 0.13 -5.57
C GLU A 219 13.40 0.79 -5.94
N ALA A 220 13.51 2.12 -5.90
CA ALA A 220 14.59 2.85 -6.57
C ALA A 220 15.93 2.92 -5.81
N GLU A 221 16.03 2.55 -4.53
CA GLU A 221 17.31 2.66 -3.81
C GLU A 221 17.62 1.43 -2.93
N THR A 222 18.39 0.51 -3.49
CA THR A 222 18.93 -0.69 -2.82
C THR A 222 19.98 -0.38 -1.76
N ASN A 223 20.35 0.88 -1.51
CA ASN A 223 21.59 1.21 -0.77
C ASN A 223 21.43 2.04 0.51
N SER A 224 20.22 2.27 1.04
CA SER A 224 20.06 2.91 2.35
C SER A 224 19.27 2.04 3.32
N ASN A 225 19.82 1.86 4.52
CA ASN A 225 19.16 1.27 5.67
C ASN A 225 18.11 2.26 6.18
N ALA A 226 16.87 2.14 5.73
CA ALA A 226 15.76 2.88 6.31
C ALA A 226 14.45 2.11 6.13
N SER A 227 13.70 1.99 7.21
CA SER A 227 12.31 1.53 7.31
C SER A 227 11.30 2.40 6.55
N THR A 228 11.75 3.24 5.61
CA THR A 228 10.98 4.25 4.86
C THR A 228 10.73 3.86 3.40
N LYS A 229 11.00 2.60 3.02
CA LYS A 229 10.92 2.13 1.62
C LYS A 229 9.51 1.76 1.16
N GLU A 230 8.56 1.61 2.08
CA GLU A 230 7.24 1.02 1.88
C GLU A 230 6.15 1.89 2.53
N ASN A 231 5.89 3.05 1.92
CA ASN A 231 5.11 4.11 2.57
C ASN A 231 3.62 4.05 2.24
N HIS A 232 3.17 3.15 1.36
CA HIS A 232 1.79 3.06 0.91
C HIS A 232 1.24 1.66 1.09
N THR A 233 -0.06 1.61 1.32
CA THR A 233 -0.87 0.39 1.35
C THR A 233 -1.97 0.50 0.31
N SER A 234 -2.24 -0.62 -0.34
CA SER A 234 -3.19 -0.76 -1.44
C SER A 234 -4.25 -1.81 -1.09
N ILE A 235 -5.51 -1.47 -1.29
CA ILE A 235 -6.66 -2.32 -0.96
C ILE A 235 -7.33 -2.72 -2.27
N PHE A 236 -7.65 -4.00 -2.41
CA PHE A 236 -8.18 -4.60 -3.63
C PHE A 236 -9.54 -5.26 -3.36
N LYS A 237 -10.28 -5.57 -4.43
CA LYS A 237 -11.57 -6.25 -4.30
C LYS A 237 -11.37 -7.76 -4.16
N ASP A 238 -10.53 -8.35 -4.99
CA ASP A 238 -10.34 -9.81 -5.04
C ASP A 238 -8.99 -10.24 -4.44
N LEU A 239 -7.89 -9.52 -4.69
CA LEU A 239 -6.58 -9.82 -4.09
C LEU A 239 -6.59 -9.74 -2.56
N SER A 240 -7.41 -8.86 -1.99
CA SER A 240 -7.62 -8.77 -0.53
C SER A 240 -8.39 -9.96 0.06
N ARG A 241 -8.83 -10.92 -0.76
CA ARG A 241 -9.48 -12.17 -0.34
C ARG A 241 -8.55 -13.39 -0.42
N VAL A 242 -7.30 -13.20 -0.84
CA VAL A 242 -6.29 -14.27 -0.88
C VAL A 242 -5.82 -14.54 0.54
N ASN A 243 -5.99 -15.79 1.00
CA ASN A 243 -5.65 -16.18 2.38
C ASN A 243 -4.13 -16.29 2.59
N HIS A 244 -3.74 -16.27 3.86
CA HIS A 244 -2.35 -16.43 4.27
C HIS A 244 -1.87 -17.89 4.28
N SER A 245 -0.61 -18.09 3.86
CA SER A 245 0.23 -19.24 4.20
C SER A 245 1.68 -18.78 4.42
N CYS A 246 2.41 -19.34 5.41
CA CYS A 246 3.87 -19.13 5.54
C CYS A 246 4.69 -19.92 4.49
N SER A 247 4.00 -20.65 3.62
CA SER A 247 4.52 -21.26 2.39
C SER A 247 3.53 -20.92 1.28
N PRO A 248 3.50 -19.66 0.81
CA PRO A 248 2.55 -19.23 -0.21
C PRO A 248 2.88 -19.89 -1.54
N ASN A 249 1.86 -20.08 -2.38
CA ASN A 249 2.01 -20.57 -3.75
C ASN A 249 1.98 -19.43 -4.78
N THR A 250 2.07 -18.17 -4.32
CA THR A 250 2.09 -16.99 -5.19
C THR A 250 3.14 -15.97 -4.76
N SER A 251 3.52 -15.12 -5.72
CA SER A 251 4.26 -13.89 -5.50
C SER A 251 3.45 -12.73 -6.08
N HIS A 252 3.55 -11.55 -5.47
CA HIS A 252 2.86 -10.35 -5.93
C HIS A 252 3.83 -9.20 -6.17
N LYS A 253 3.54 -8.37 -7.17
CA LYS A 253 4.31 -7.17 -7.48
C LYS A 253 3.41 -6.03 -7.90
N PHE A 254 3.61 -4.86 -7.29
CA PHE A 254 2.90 -3.64 -7.68
C PHE A 254 3.61 -2.96 -8.84
N HIS A 255 2.91 -2.81 -9.96
CA HIS A 255 3.42 -2.14 -11.15
C HIS A 255 2.91 -0.70 -11.18
N VAL A 256 3.81 0.26 -10.96
CA VAL A 256 3.48 1.68 -11.01
C VAL A 256 2.97 2.11 -12.38
N SER A 257 3.49 1.52 -13.47
CA SER A 257 3.08 1.88 -14.84
C SER A 257 1.61 1.63 -15.12
N THR A 258 1.09 0.46 -14.76
CA THR A 258 -0.33 0.10 -14.89
C THR A 258 -1.17 0.52 -13.68
N PHE A 259 -0.52 0.97 -12.62
CA PHE A 259 -1.09 1.24 -11.30
C PHE A 259 -1.93 0.07 -10.78
N SER A 260 -1.33 -1.11 -10.78
CA SER A 260 -2.01 -2.37 -10.47
C SER A 260 -1.05 -3.38 -9.83
N MET A 261 -1.62 -4.39 -9.17
CA MET A 261 -0.89 -5.49 -8.57
C MET A 261 -1.04 -6.75 -9.44
N GLN A 262 0.10 -7.33 -9.84
CA GLN A 262 0.12 -8.64 -10.46
C GLN A 262 0.34 -9.70 -9.40
N LEU A 263 -0.52 -10.72 -9.39
CA LEU A 263 -0.33 -11.95 -8.61
C LEU A 263 0.04 -13.07 -9.59
N ARG A 264 1.19 -13.69 -9.36
CA ARG A 264 1.74 -14.76 -10.20
C ARG A 264 1.94 -16.03 -9.39
N ALA A 265 1.78 -17.16 -10.06
CA ALA A 265 2.04 -18.46 -9.48
C ALA A 265 3.52 -18.58 -9.11
N ALA A 266 3.82 -18.85 -7.83
CA ALA A 266 5.19 -19.09 -7.37
C ALA A 266 5.65 -20.51 -7.62
N ARG A 267 4.69 -21.38 -7.92
CA ARG A 267 4.85 -22.76 -8.29
C ARG A 267 3.67 -23.24 -9.10
N ASP A 268 3.71 -24.50 -9.50
CA ASP A 268 2.57 -25.13 -10.12
C ASP A 268 1.40 -25.19 -9.12
N ILE A 269 0.22 -24.72 -9.57
CA ILE A 269 -1.03 -24.72 -8.79
C ILE A 269 -2.05 -25.52 -9.59
N LYS A 270 -2.67 -26.51 -8.95
CA LYS A 270 -3.69 -27.34 -9.61
C LYS A 270 -5.07 -26.71 -9.57
N VAL A 271 -5.89 -27.01 -10.59
CA VAL A 271 -7.30 -26.62 -10.59
C VAL A 271 -7.97 -27.02 -9.27
N GLY A 272 -8.68 -26.07 -8.67
CA GLY A 272 -9.36 -26.25 -7.38
C GLY A 272 -8.49 -26.05 -6.14
N GLU A 273 -7.16 -25.93 -6.27
CA GLU A 273 -6.27 -25.59 -5.16
C GLU A 273 -6.54 -24.15 -4.67
N GLU A 274 -6.42 -23.92 -3.36
CA GLU A 274 -6.48 -22.58 -2.78
C GLU A 274 -5.20 -21.80 -3.08
N ILE A 275 -5.36 -20.55 -3.49
CA ILE A 275 -4.30 -19.60 -3.79
C ILE A 275 -3.98 -18.86 -2.50
N PHE A 276 -2.70 -18.84 -2.12
CA PHE A 276 -2.20 -18.26 -0.88
C PHE A 276 -1.13 -17.21 -1.13
N THR A 277 -1.20 -16.13 -0.37
CA THR A 277 -0.17 -15.09 -0.24
C THR A 277 0.43 -15.12 1.16
N THR A 278 1.38 -14.23 1.46
CA THR A 278 1.92 -14.05 2.81
C THR A 278 1.50 -12.72 3.44
N TYR A 279 1.28 -12.72 4.76
CA TYR A 279 0.91 -11.55 5.58
C TYR A 279 2.03 -11.18 6.58
N THR A 280 3.11 -11.95 6.59
CA THR A 280 4.29 -11.82 7.47
C THR A 280 5.53 -12.14 6.64
N ASP A 281 6.71 -11.87 7.17
CA ASP A 281 7.96 -12.31 6.56
C ASP A 281 8.08 -13.84 6.70
N ILE A 282 8.13 -14.54 5.57
CA ILE A 282 8.16 -16.01 5.53
C ILE A 282 9.49 -16.60 6.03
N LEU A 283 10.55 -15.79 6.13
CA LEU A 283 11.87 -16.21 6.58
C LEU A 283 12.07 -16.07 8.10
N GLU A 284 11.21 -15.31 8.78
CA GLU A 284 11.23 -15.19 10.23
C GLU A 284 10.88 -16.52 10.92
N PRO A 285 11.34 -16.80 12.15
CA PRO A 285 10.97 -18.01 12.89
C PRO A 285 9.46 -18.16 13.11
N ALA A 286 8.98 -19.39 13.29
CA ALA A 286 7.55 -19.68 13.42
C ALA A 286 6.86 -18.90 14.54
N ALA A 287 7.56 -18.69 15.66
CA ALA A 287 7.05 -17.90 16.78
C ALA A 287 6.83 -16.42 16.42
N VAL A 288 7.71 -15.85 15.59
CA VAL A 288 7.60 -14.46 15.10
C VAL A 288 6.47 -14.37 14.08
N ARG A 289 6.42 -15.29 13.11
CA ARG A 289 5.31 -15.38 12.13
C ARG A 289 3.95 -15.50 12.82
N ALA A 290 3.84 -16.32 13.87
CA ALA A 290 2.61 -16.47 14.65
C ALA A 290 2.21 -15.18 15.38
N LYS A 291 3.19 -14.45 15.94
CA LYS A 291 2.95 -13.15 16.58
C LYS A 291 2.42 -12.12 15.57
N ASP A 292 3.01 -12.04 14.38
CA ASP A 292 2.60 -11.10 13.33
C ASP A 292 1.18 -11.38 12.82
N LEU A 293 0.77 -12.65 12.80
CA LEU A 293 -0.58 -13.05 12.40
C LEU A 293 -1.67 -12.76 13.44
N THR A 294 -1.30 -12.35 14.65
CA THR A 294 -2.26 -12.08 15.74
C THR A 294 -3.19 -10.91 15.40
N SER A 295 -2.71 -9.89 14.69
CA SER A 295 -3.56 -8.76 14.25
C SER A 295 -4.64 -9.18 13.26
N TYR A 296 -4.43 -10.27 12.54
CA TYR A 296 -5.40 -10.87 11.62
C TYR A 296 -6.29 -11.92 12.29
N GLN A 297 -6.03 -12.24 13.58
CA GLN A 297 -6.72 -13.29 14.32
C GLN A 297 -6.58 -14.68 13.66
N ILE A 298 -5.43 -14.93 13.02
CA ILE A 298 -5.16 -16.18 12.28
C ILE A 298 -4.22 -17.06 13.10
N THR A 299 -4.57 -18.32 13.26
CA THR A 299 -3.63 -19.39 13.64
C THR A 299 -3.25 -20.16 12.38
N CYS A 300 -2.01 -19.97 11.89
CA CYS A 300 -1.57 -20.62 10.66
C CYS A 300 -1.33 -22.11 10.90
N ALA A 301 -1.95 -22.95 10.08
CA ALA A 301 -1.79 -24.41 10.09
C ALA A 301 -1.07 -24.93 8.83
N CYS A 302 -0.26 -24.08 8.18
CA CYS A 302 0.57 -24.55 7.05
C CYS A 302 1.71 -25.45 7.54
N ARG A 303 2.29 -26.24 6.62
CA ARG A 303 3.37 -27.19 6.94
C ARG A 303 4.52 -26.57 7.75
N ALA A 304 4.92 -25.35 7.41
CA ALA A 304 6.00 -24.65 8.09
C ALA A 304 5.67 -24.29 9.55
N CYS A 305 4.40 -24.02 9.85
CA CYS A 305 3.96 -23.73 11.22
C CYS A 305 3.66 -25.01 12.01
N LEU A 306 3.35 -26.12 11.34
CA LEU A 306 3.11 -27.42 11.99
C LEU A 306 4.42 -28.13 12.38
N ASP A 307 5.52 -27.86 11.67
CA ASP A 307 6.84 -28.45 11.95
C ASP A 307 7.93 -27.36 11.98
N PRO A 308 7.96 -26.49 13.01
CA PRO A 308 8.94 -25.42 13.14
C PRO A 308 10.38 -25.93 13.34
N ASP A 309 10.55 -27.08 14.00
CA ASP A 309 11.86 -27.69 14.23
C ASP A 309 12.57 -28.04 12.91
N ARG A 310 11.81 -28.44 11.89
CA ARG A 310 12.32 -28.64 10.53
C ARG A 310 12.38 -27.35 9.72
N SER A 311 11.33 -26.51 9.81
CA SER A 311 11.12 -25.41 8.86
C SER A 311 11.92 -24.15 9.18
N ASP A 312 12.19 -23.85 10.46
CA ASP A 312 12.90 -22.64 10.88
C ASP A 312 14.41 -22.70 10.57
N PRO A 313 15.13 -23.82 10.75
CA PRO A 313 16.53 -23.92 10.33
C PRO A 313 16.74 -23.69 8.84
N ILE A 314 15.81 -24.16 8.00
CA ILE A 314 15.85 -23.98 6.53
C ILE A 314 15.69 -22.49 6.20
N ARG A 315 14.70 -21.82 6.79
CA ARG A 315 14.47 -20.38 6.61
C ARG A 315 15.65 -19.53 7.08
N ALA A 316 16.22 -19.86 8.23
CA ALA A 316 17.42 -19.19 8.74
C ALA A 316 18.63 -19.38 7.80
N ALA A 317 18.77 -20.55 7.18
CA ALA A 317 19.81 -20.79 6.19
C ALA A 317 19.59 -19.99 4.90
N VAL A 318 18.34 -19.85 4.44
CA VAL A 318 17.97 -19.00 3.30
C VAL A 318 18.31 -17.53 3.58
N LEU A 319 17.91 -17.00 4.73
CA LEU A 319 18.16 -15.60 5.12
C LEU A 319 19.65 -15.25 5.17
N LYS A 320 20.50 -16.20 5.56
CA LYS A 320 21.96 -16.01 5.67
C LYS A 320 22.70 -16.17 4.35
N ARG A 321 22.04 -16.53 3.25
CA ARG A 321 22.71 -16.65 1.96
C ARG A 321 23.08 -15.26 1.45
N PRO A 322 24.35 -15.04 1.02
CA PRO A 322 24.69 -13.83 0.30
C PRO A 322 23.85 -13.78 -0.98
N ALA A 323 23.17 -12.66 -1.20
CA ALA A 323 22.45 -12.42 -2.45
C ALA A 323 23.45 -12.60 -3.61
N ILE A 324 23.20 -13.56 -4.49
CA ILE A 324 23.96 -13.66 -5.74
C ILE A 324 23.54 -12.44 -6.55
N PHE A 325 24.41 -11.43 -6.63
CA PHE A 325 24.22 -10.27 -7.49
C PHE A 325 24.35 -10.75 -8.93
N VAL A 326 23.24 -11.17 -9.55
CA VAL A 326 23.18 -11.32 -11.00
C VAL A 326 23.24 -9.90 -11.57
N PRO A 327 24.24 -9.55 -12.39
CA PRO A 327 24.32 -8.22 -12.97
C PRO A 327 23.03 -7.93 -13.75
N MET A 328 22.32 -6.85 -13.40
CA MET A 328 21.21 -6.31 -14.20
C MET A 328 21.76 -5.93 -15.59
N GLN A 329 21.71 -6.86 -16.54
CA GLN A 329 21.85 -6.52 -17.96
C GLN A 329 20.47 -6.13 -18.50
N LYS A 330 20.44 -5.01 -19.22
CA LYS A 330 19.24 -4.25 -19.59
C LYS A 330 18.33 -4.89 -20.65
N ASP A 331 18.66 -6.07 -21.19
CA ASP A 331 18.10 -6.53 -22.47
C ASP A 331 17.53 -7.96 -22.47
N PHE A 332 16.94 -8.43 -21.37
CA PHE A 332 16.06 -9.61 -21.44
C PHE A 332 14.60 -9.17 -21.40
N GLY A 333 13.82 -9.69 -22.36
CA GLY A 333 12.36 -9.53 -22.45
C GLY A 333 11.63 -10.15 -21.25
N GLU A 334 10.36 -10.51 -21.41
CA GLU A 334 9.42 -10.95 -20.34
C GLU A 334 9.88 -12.13 -19.44
N ASP A 335 11.11 -12.63 -19.57
CA ASP A 335 11.73 -13.70 -18.77
C ASP A 335 12.35 -13.18 -17.44
N TRP A 336 11.62 -12.36 -16.68
CA TRP A 336 12.03 -12.00 -15.32
C TRP A 336 11.43 -13.00 -14.31
N ILE A 337 12.19 -14.03 -13.94
CA ILE A 337 11.90 -14.83 -12.75
C ILE A 337 12.49 -14.08 -11.55
N ASP A 338 11.60 -13.55 -10.71
CA ASP A 338 11.91 -12.85 -9.47
C ASP A 338 12.78 -13.73 -8.53
N PRO A 339 13.85 -13.22 -7.90
CA PRO A 339 14.56 -13.90 -6.81
C PRO A 339 13.66 -14.45 -5.69
N ALA A 340 12.49 -13.85 -5.49
CA ALA A 340 11.45 -14.38 -4.60
C ALA A 340 10.83 -15.70 -5.11
N LEU A 341 10.64 -15.87 -6.43
CA LEU A 341 10.18 -17.12 -7.04
C LEU A 341 11.24 -18.22 -6.91
N GLU A 342 12.53 -17.89 -7.04
CA GLU A 342 13.62 -18.85 -6.77
C GLU A 342 13.65 -19.25 -5.28
N THR A 343 13.40 -18.30 -4.38
CA THR A 343 13.30 -18.56 -2.95
C THR A 343 12.11 -19.47 -2.62
N LEU A 344 10.93 -19.21 -3.20
CA LEU A 344 9.73 -20.01 -3.01
C LEU A 344 9.85 -21.41 -3.64
N SER A 345 10.41 -21.51 -4.85
CA SER A 345 10.70 -22.80 -5.51
C SER A 345 11.72 -23.64 -4.72
N ARG A 346 12.68 -23.00 -4.04
CA ARG A 346 13.62 -23.70 -3.13
C ARG A 346 13.03 -24.01 -1.76
N ILE A 347 12.07 -23.22 -1.27
CA ILE A 347 11.20 -23.60 -0.13
C ILE A 347 10.36 -24.81 -0.53
N GLU A 348 10.01 -24.99 -1.80
CA GLU A 348 9.32 -26.20 -2.27
C GLU A 348 10.22 -27.40 -2.45
N GLN A 349 11.52 -27.18 -2.68
CA GLN A 349 12.54 -28.22 -2.48
C GLN A 349 12.72 -28.63 -1.01
N GLU A 350 11.89 -28.12 -0.08
CA GLU A 350 11.52 -28.83 1.15
C GLU A 350 10.76 -30.12 0.76
N GLU A 351 11.50 -31.10 0.23
CA GLU A 351 11.01 -32.42 -0.16
C GLU A 351 10.09 -33.01 0.92
N LEU A 352 8.84 -33.27 0.53
CA LEU A 352 8.53 -34.54 -0.10
C LEU A 352 7.78 -34.34 -1.41
#